data_AF-A0A4Y2E010-F1
#
_entry.id   AF-A0A4Y2E010-F1
#
_cell.length_a   1.000
_cell.length_b   1.000
_cell.length_c   1.000
_cell.angle_alpha   90.00
_cell.angle_beta   90.00
_cell.angle_gamma   90.00
#
_symmetry.space_group_name_H-M   'P 1'
#
loop_
_entity.id
_entity.type
_entity.pdbx_description
1 polymer ?
#
loop_
_entity_poly.entity_id
_entity_poly.type
_entity_poly.pdbx_seq_one_letter_code
_entity_poly.pdbx_strand_id
1 'polypeptide(L)'
;MPLKKFDQMLIGQVQALLELRWIHGIIQIHFKKKGIAISLSLISRIKNSKLGSTKNDSKPIKNGRQSKLKASDLQRLEKMASKPDPPTQESMAKALNLS
;
A
#
# COMPACT_ATOMS: atom_id res chain seq x y z
N MET A 1 -16.62 -4.48 20.38
CA MET A 1 -15.65 -4.19 19.31
C MET A 1 -14.56 -3.26 19.85
N PRO A 2 -13.28 -3.43 19.48
CA PRO A 2 -12.23 -2.55 19.95
C PRO A 2 -12.29 -1.23 19.18
N LEU A 3 -13.00 -0.23 19.73
CA LEU A 3 -13.21 1.09 19.12
C LEU A 3 -11.90 1.73 18.61
N LYS A 4 -10.79 1.55 19.34
CA LYS A 4 -9.45 2.04 18.94
C LYS A 4 -8.96 1.50 17.59
N LYS A 5 -9.29 0.26 17.22
CA LYS A 5 -8.85 -0.32 15.93
C LYS A 5 -9.61 0.31 14.76
N PHE A 6 -10.87 0.69 14.99
CA PHE A 6 -11.70 1.33 13.98
C PHE A 6 -11.20 2.75 13.67
N ASP A 7 -10.84 3.53 14.71
CA ASP A 7 -10.27 4.87 14.53
C ASP A 7 -8.96 4.84 13.75
N GLN A 8 -8.07 3.90 14.07
CA GLN A 8 -6.78 3.78 13.37
C GLN A 8 -6.94 3.32 11.91
N MET A 9 -7.87 2.41 11.64
CA MET A 9 -8.19 1.99 10.27
C MET A 9 -8.76 3.15 9.44
N LEU A 10 -9.66 3.94 10.02
CA LEU A 10 -10.27 5.09 9.36
C LEU A 10 -9.23 6.19 9.08
N ILE A 11 -8.32 6.44 10.02
CA ILE A 11 -7.19 7.36 9.82
C ILE A 11 -6.30 6.89 8.65
N GLY A 12 -5.96 5.60 8.57
CA GLY A 12 -5.18 5.05 7.47
C GLY A 12 -5.87 5.20 6.11
N GLN A 13 -7.19 4.99 6.06
CA GLN A 13 -7.96 5.19 4.83
C GLN A 13 -7.99 6.67 4.39
N VAL A 14 -8.17 7.60 5.33
CA VAL A 14 -8.11 9.04 5.04
C VAL A 14 -6.72 9.45 4.56
N GLN A 15 -5.66 8.92 5.17
CA GLN A 15 -4.28 9.20 4.77
C GLN A 15 -3.98 8.71 3.34
N ALA A 16 -4.38 7.49 2.98
CA ALA A 16 -4.20 6.97 1.63
C ALA A 16 -4.87 7.85 0.57
N LEU A 17 -6.07 8.37 0.85
CA LEU A 17 -6.76 9.29 -0.06
C LEU A 17 -6.05 10.65 -0.16
N LEU A 18 -5.48 11.15 0.95
CA LEU A 18 -4.65 12.36 0.93
C LEU A 18 -3.36 12.19 0.13
N GLU A 19 -2.71 11.02 0.21
CA GLU A 19 -1.52 10.68 -0.60
C GLU A 19 -1.85 10.63 -2.10
N LEU A 20 -3.06 10.19 -2.45
CA LEU A 20 -3.60 10.26 -3.81
C LEU A 20 -4.01 11.69 -4.25
N ARG A 21 -3.68 12.72 -3.45
CA ARG A 21 -4.01 14.13 -3.68
C ARG A 21 -5.51 14.41 -3.79
N TRP A 22 -6.35 13.61 -3.15
CA TRP A 22 -7.77 13.90 -3.10
C TRP A 22 -8.05 15.18 -2.31
N ILE A 23 -9.01 15.97 -2.79
CA ILE A 23 -9.46 17.18 -2.11
C ILE A 23 -10.31 16.79 -0.90
N HIS A 24 -10.18 17.53 0.20
CA HIS A 24 -10.89 17.30 1.46
C HIS A 24 -12.40 17.07 1.30
N GLY A 25 -13.05 17.87 0.45
CA GLY A 25 -14.50 17.73 0.18
C GLY A 25 -14.86 16.39 -0.47
N ILE A 26 -14.02 15.88 -1.38
CA ILE A 26 -14.27 14.59 -2.04
C ILE A 26 -14.08 13.44 -1.05
N ILE A 27 -13.06 13.52 -0.18
CA ILE A 27 -12.86 12.55 0.91
C ILE A 27 -14.10 12.54 1.83
N GLN A 28 -14.58 13.71 2.23
CA GLN A 28 -15.77 13.81 3.07
C GLN A 28 -17.02 13.19 2.42
N ILE A 29 -17.27 13.46 1.14
CA ILE A 29 -18.40 12.87 0.41
C ILE A 29 -18.25 11.36 0.30
N HIS A 30 -17.04 10.85 0.04
CA HIS A 30 -16.75 9.42 -0.06
C HIS A 30 -17.14 8.68 1.22
N PHE A 31 -16.75 9.20 2.38
CA PHE A 31 -17.10 8.58 3.67
C PHE A 31 -18.57 8.77 4.02
N LYS A 32 -19.18 9.93 3.70
CA LYS A 32 -20.61 10.14 3.89
C LYS A 32 -21.46 9.11 3.12
N LYS A 33 -21.08 8.78 1.88
CA LYS A 33 -21.72 7.71 1.08
C LYS A 33 -21.60 6.32 1.73
N LYS A 34 -20.56 6.10 2.53
CA LYS A 34 -20.34 4.86 3.30
C LYS A 34 -21.02 4.89 4.68
N GLY A 35 -21.82 5.92 4.99
CA GLY A 35 -22.48 6.07 6.29
C GLY A 35 -21.55 6.56 7.40
N ILE A 36 -20.34 7.04 7.06
CA ILE A 36 -19.34 7.49 8.01
C ILE A 36 -19.26 9.02 7.96
N ALA A 37 -19.69 9.68 9.03
CA ALA A 37 -19.58 11.13 9.14
C ALA A 37 -18.15 11.53 9.54
N ILE A 38 -17.46 12.23 8.65
CA ILE A 38 -16.11 12.77 8.88
C ILE A 38 -16.15 14.29 8.75
N SER A 39 -15.56 15.00 9.71
CA SER A 39 -15.43 16.45 9.65
C SER A 39 -14.23 16.85 8.79
N LEU A 40 -14.32 18.00 8.12
CA LEU A 40 -13.17 18.60 7.41
C LEU A 40 -12.00 18.87 8.36
N SER A 41 -12.29 19.27 9.60
CA SER A 41 -11.27 19.50 10.63
C SER A 41 -10.47 18.24 10.98
N LEU A 42 -11.12 17.07 10.99
CA LEU A 42 -10.46 15.78 11.20
C LEU A 42 -9.52 15.46 10.03
N ILE A 43 -9.97 15.66 8.79
CA ILE A 43 -9.13 15.45 7.60
C ILE A 43 -7.91 16.39 7.62
N SER A 44 -8.09 17.67 7.97
CA SER A 44 -6.98 18.62 8.09
C SER A 44 -6.02 18.25 9.22
N ARG A 45 -6.54 17.76 10.36
CA ARG A 45 -5.69 17.24 11.45
C ARG A 45 -4.88 16.04 10.98
N ILE A 46 -5.46 15.10 10.23
CA ILE A 46 -4.74 13.94 9.69
C ILE A 46 -3.66 14.41 8.71
N LYS A 47 -4.00 15.29 7.77
CA LYS A 47 -3.05 15.85 6.78
C LYS A 47 -1.85 16.54 7.45
N ASN A 48 -2.11 17.34 8.48
CA ASN A 48 -1.09 18.15 9.15
C ASN A 48 -0.41 17.41 10.31
N SER A 49 -0.99 16.31 10.77
CA SER A 49 -0.35 15.47 11.78
C SER A 49 0.90 14.85 11.15
N LYS A 50 2.00 14.84 11.90
CA LYS A 50 3.20 14.04 11.57
C LYS A 50 2.92 12.52 11.57
N LEU A 51 1.65 12.11 11.62
CA LEU A 51 1.18 10.74 11.51
C LEU A 51 1.39 10.14 10.11
N GLY A 52 2.04 10.87 9.19
CA GLY A 52 2.81 10.28 8.08
C GLY A 52 4.05 9.49 8.53
N SER A 53 4.28 9.34 9.84
CA SER A 53 5.12 8.28 10.39
C SER A 53 4.31 7.51 11.41
N THR A 54 3.44 6.61 10.95
CA THR A 54 3.43 5.30 11.59
C THR A 54 4.85 4.77 11.45
N LYS A 55 5.72 5.14 12.40
CA LYS A 55 6.69 4.20 12.93
C LYS A 55 5.85 3.00 13.32
N ASN A 56 5.61 2.10 12.37
CA ASN A 56 5.51 0.72 12.78
C ASN A 56 6.79 0.50 13.57
N ASP A 57 6.68 0.10 14.84
CA ASP A 57 7.82 -0.37 15.63
C ASP A 57 8.43 -1.66 15.03
N SER A 58 7.95 -2.10 13.86
CA SER A 58 8.76 -2.91 12.97
C SER A 58 10.02 -2.13 12.63
N LYS A 59 11.18 -2.67 13.02
CA LYS A 59 12.49 -2.28 12.50
C LYS A 59 12.34 -1.93 11.02
N PRO A 60 13.03 -0.89 10.51
CA PRO A 60 13.02 -0.61 9.07
C PRO A 60 13.24 -1.95 8.37
N ILE A 61 12.35 -2.30 7.43
CA ILE A 61 12.54 -3.48 6.59
C ILE A 61 13.95 -3.30 6.08
N LYS A 62 14.88 -4.11 6.60
CA LYS A 62 16.25 -4.09 6.14
C LYS A 62 16.08 -4.58 4.73
N ASN A 63 16.10 -3.65 3.77
CA ASN A 63 16.29 -4.01 2.40
C ASN A 63 17.57 -4.83 2.43
N GLY A 64 17.44 -6.16 2.34
CA GLY A 64 18.58 -7.02 2.09
C GLY A 64 19.26 -6.52 0.81
N ARG A 65 20.41 -7.08 0.45
CA ARG A 65 21.08 -6.73 -0.80
C ARG A 65 20.03 -6.66 -1.93
N GLN A 66 19.73 -5.45 -2.41
CA GLN A 66 18.78 -5.25 -3.48
C GLN A 66 19.43 -5.82 -4.74
N SER A 67 19.26 -7.12 -5.00
CA SER A 67 19.34 -7.63 -6.36
C SER A 67 18.09 -7.08 -7.06
N LYS A 68 18.23 -5.84 -7.55
CA LYS A 68 17.13 -5.17 -8.22
C LYS A 68 16.85 -5.94 -9.51
N LEU A 69 15.83 -6.81 -9.49
CA LEU A 69 15.23 -7.34 -10.70
C LEU A 69 14.99 -6.15 -11.63
N LYS A 70 15.51 -6.23 -12.85
CA LYS A 70 15.28 -5.17 -13.84
C LYS A 70 13.82 -5.26 -14.29
N ALA A 71 13.27 -4.16 -14.78
CA ALA A 71 11.93 -4.17 -15.36
C ALA A 71 11.77 -5.23 -16.47
N SER A 72 12.84 -5.52 -17.21
CA SER A 72 12.89 -6.61 -18.21
C SER A 72 12.73 -8.01 -17.61
N ASP A 73 13.25 -8.23 -16.41
CA ASP A 73 13.17 -9.52 -15.73
C ASP A 73 11.74 -9.76 -15.22
N LEU A 74 11.07 -8.69 -14.75
CA LEU A 74 9.66 -8.72 -14.39
C LEU A 74 8.77 -9.03 -15.61
N GLN A 75 9.03 -8.38 -16.75
CA GLN A 75 8.28 -8.66 -17.97
C GLN A 75 8.50 -10.10 -18.47
N ARG A 76 9.70 -10.68 -18.29
CA ARG A 76 9.98 -12.09 -18.61
C ARG A 76 9.24 -13.02 -17.65
N LEU A 77 9.18 -12.69 -16.37
CA LEU A 77 8.44 -13.46 -15.36
C LEU A 77 6.94 -13.49 -15.68
N GLU A 78 6.36 -12.34 -16.00
CA GLU A 78 4.94 -12.24 -16.41
C GLU A 78 4.63 -13.12 -17.61
N LYS A 79 5.51 -13.13 -18.62
CA LYS A 79 5.36 -13.99 -19.81
C LYS A 79 5.46 -15.48 -19.49
N MET A 80 6.29 -15.87 -18.53
CA MET A 80 6.40 -17.27 -18.10
C MET A 80 5.19 -17.71 -17.28
N ALA A 81 4.70 -16.84 -16.39
CA ALA A 81 3.54 -17.08 -15.55
C ALA A 81 2.21 -17.08 -16.32
N SER A 82 2.13 -16.36 -17.44
CA SER A 82 0.93 -16.28 -18.28
C SER A 82 0.74 -17.49 -19.21
N LYS A 83 1.64 -18.49 -19.16
CA LYS A 83 1.50 -19.71 -19.97
C LYS A 83 0.39 -20.61 -19.39
N PRO A 84 -0.31 -21.39 -20.23
CA PRO A 84 -1.33 -22.35 -19.75
C PRO A 84 -0.77 -23.40 -18.79
N ASP A 85 0.51 -23.77 -18.97
CA ASP A 85 1.27 -24.62 -18.06
C ASP A 85 2.59 -23.91 -17.71
N PRO A 86 2.60 -23.07 -16.66
CA PRO A 86 3.76 -22.28 -16.31
C PRO A 86 4.85 -23.15 -15.66
N PRO A 87 6.13 -22.86 -15.89
CA PRO A 87 7.22 -23.61 -15.27
C PRO A 87 7.22 -23.48 -13.74
N THR A 88 7.87 -24.41 -13.05
CA THR A 88 7.99 -24.35 -11.58
C THR A 88 8.73 -23.09 -11.13
N GLN A 89 8.48 -22.66 -9.89
CA GLN A 89 9.14 -21.50 -9.30
C GLN A 89 10.68 -21.63 -9.35
N GLU A 90 11.23 -22.81 -9.08
CA GLU A 90 12.67 -23.08 -9.19
C GLU A 90 13.18 -22.91 -10.63
N SER A 91 12.41 -23.39 -11.61
CA SER A 91 12.75 -23.25 -13.03
C SER A 91 12.72 -21.79 -13.47
N MET A 92 11.71 -21.02 -13.02
CA MET A 92 11.63 -19.57 -13.25
C MET A 92 12.79 -18.82 -12.60
N ALA A 93 13.12 -19.15 -11.34
CA ALA A 93 14.25 -18.55 -10.62
C ALA A 93 15.57 -18.82 -11.34
N LYS A 94 15.80 -20.07 -11.78
CA LYS A 94 16.97 -20.46 -12.57
C LYS A 94 17.04 -19.70 -13.90
N ALA A 95 15.92 -19.51 -14.59
CA ALA A 95 15.86 -18.75 -15.84
C ALA A 95 16.14 -17.25 -15.68
N LEU A 96 15.97 -16.72 -14.47
CA LEU A 96 16.25 -15.33 -14.11
C LEU A 96 17.58 -15.17 -13.35
N ASN A 97 18.38 -16.23 -13.23
CA ASN A 97 19.62 -16.27 -12.44
C ASN A 97 19.41 -15.77 -11.00
N LEU A 98 18.26 -16.08 -10.42
CA LEU A 98 17.96 -15.85 -9.02
C LEU A 98 18.50 -17.05 -8.23
N SER A 99 19.29 -16.73 -7.19
CA SER A 99 19.83 -17.70 -6.25
C SER A 99 18.81 -18.11 -5.20
#